data_AF-A0A7V4II05-F1
#
_entry.id   AF-A0A7V4II05-F1
#
_cell.length_a   1.000
_cell.length_b   1.000
_cell.length_c   1.000
_cell.angle_alpha   90.00
_cell.angle_beta   90.00
_cell.angle_gamma   90.00
#
_symmetry.space_group_name_H-M   'P 1'
#
loop_
_entity.id
_entity.type
_entity.pdbx_description
1 polymer ?
#
loop_
_entity_poly.entity_id
_entity_poly.type
_entity_poly.pdbx_seq_one_letter_code
_entity_poly.pdbx_strand_id
1 'polypeptide(L)'
;MIPNPWQAARILEETLADIRRQGVDEKRLVTNRLFLLKAMRDDLREQVHRAGEARFRKMLEQDEVSFRLVASGDAALNWELAETLELDVTDEDRPLLRQNGQPLERHLFEKIYQKQVNGLEKEVAWYLDGEKAVRWWHRIAARQDWHLQGWQRNKVYPDFLACVQETGQGKVRFAVLETKGLHLKGNDDTGYKERLFELLEKVFDAGVNVGELKLGVEEKEIRFELMLENNWREKIQRPLAVCPRRRS
;
A
#
# COMPACT_ATOMS: atom_id res chain seq x y z
N MET A 1 -3.43 12.52 -18.16
CA MET A 1 -4.00 13.64 -17.39
C MET A 1 -4.74 14.60 -18.31
N ILE A 2 -4.18 14.94 -19.46
CA ILE A 2 -4.92 15.57 -20.56
C ILE A 2 -5.04 14.55 -21.69
N PRO A 3 -6.25 14.32 -22.25
CA PRO A 3 -6.48 13.24 -23.20
C PRO A 3 -5.83 13.49 -24.56
N ASN A 4 -5.64 14.75 -24.96
CA ASN A 4 -5.05 15.13 -26.23
C ASN A 4 -4.54 16.59 -26.24
N PRO A 5 -3.75 16.99 -27.26
CA PRO A 5 -3.18 18.34 -27.35
C PRO A 5 -4.22 19.48 -27.46
N TRP A 6 -5.37 19.25 -28.09
CA TRP A 6 -6.41 20.28 -28.22
C TRP A 6 -7.02 20.67 -26.86
N GLN A 7 -7.24 19.68 -25.98
CA GLN A 7 -7.65 19.97 -24.61
C GLN A 7 -6.57 20.70 -23.82
N ALA A 8 -5.29 20.40 -24.06
CA ALA A 8 -4.20 21.12 -23.42
C ALA A 8 -4.16 22.59 -23.85
N ALA A 9 -4.32 22.85 -25.15
CA ALA A 9 -4.38 24.21 -25.69
C ALA A 9 -5.57 24.99 -25.11
N ARG A 10 -6.77 24.39 -25.08
CA ARG A 10 -7.96 25.00 -24.49
C ARG A 10 -7.75 25.41 -23.02
N ILE A 11 -7.25 24.50 -22.19
CA ILE A 11 -7.00 24.78 -20.77
C ILE A 11 -5.95 25.91 -20.62
N LEU A 12 -4.90 25.90 -21.44
CA LEU A 12 -3.88 26.94 -21.42
C LEU A 12 -4.45 28.31 -21.79
N GLU A 13 -5.25 28.38 -22.85
CA GLU A 13 -5.88 29.62 -23.32
C GLU A 13 -6.85 30.18 -22.29
N GLU A 14 -7.72 29.33 -21.72
CA GLU A 14 -8.65 29.71 -20.65
C GLU A 14 -7.91 30.27 -19.44
N THR A 15 -6.87 29.56 -18.98
CA THR A 15 -6.06 29.99 -17.83
C THR A 15 -5.36 31.32 -18.08
N LEU A 16 -4.75 31.50 -19.26
CA LEU A 16 -4.11 32.77 -19.62
C LEU A 16 -5.13 33.91 -19.71
N ALA A 17 -6.34 33.64 -20.22
CA ALA A 17 -7.42 34.62 -20.25
C ALA A 17 -7.88 35.03 -18.85
N ASP A 18 -8.00 34.08 -17.91
CA ASP A 18 -8.30 34.37 -16.50
C ASP A 18 -7.21 35.22 -15.85
N ILE A 19 -5.93 34.85 -16.03
CA ILE A 19 -4.80 35.59 -15.44
C ILE A 19 -4.72 37.02 -16.01
N ARG A 20 -4.96 37.20 -17.30
CA ARG A 20 -5.04 38.54 -17.92
C ARG A 20 -6.19 39.36 -17.36
N ARG A 21 -7.36 38.74 -17.12
CA ARG A 21 -8.50 39.40 -16.46
C ARG A 21 -8.19 39.84 -15.03
N GLN A 22 -7.24 39.19 -14.35
CA GLN A 22 -6.75 39.59 -13.04
C GLN A 22 -5.70 40.73 -13.08
N GLY A 23 -5.42 41.29 -14.26
CA GLY A 23 -4.53 42.44 -14.44
C GLY A 23 -3.03 42.10 -14.44
N VAL A 24 -2.66 40.83 -14.63
CA VAL A 24 -1.25 40.44 -14.76
C VAL A 24 -0.74 40.83 -16.15
N ASP A 25 0.35 41.59 -16.19
CA ASP A 25 0.95 42.04 -17.44
C ASP A 25 1.63 40.92 -18.24
N GLU A 26 1.71 41.11 -19.56
CA GLU A 26 2.25 40.09 -20.48
C GLU A 26 3.74 39.83 -20.26
N LYS A 27 4.51 40.84 -19.80
CA LYS A 27 5.94 40.67 -19.52
C LYS A 27 6.14 39.70 -18.36
N ARG A 28 5.35 39.82 -17.30
CA ARG A 28 5.36 38.95 -16.14
C ARG A 28 4.91 37.53 -16.49
N LEU A 29 3.93 37.38 -17.38
CA LEU A 29 3.54 36.07 -17.92
C LEU A 29 4.69 35.39 -18.65
N VAL A 30 5.34 36.09 -19.58
CA VAL A 30 6.46 35.55 -20.37
C VAL A 30 7.65 35.21 -19.47
N THR A 31 7.99 36.08 -18.52
CA THR A 31 9.07 35.85 -17.55
C THR A 31 8.83 34.60 -16.71
N ASN A 32 7.58 34.34 -16.31
CA ASN A 32 7.25 33.22 -15.42
C ASN A 32 6.66 31.99 -16.14
N ARG A 33 6.68 31.94 -17.47
CA ARG A 33 6.00 30.90 -18.27
C ARG A 33 6.30 29.46 -17.86
N LEU A 34 7.55 29.14 -17.51
CA LEU A 34 7.94 27.79 -17.09
C LEU A 34 7.36 27.44 -15.71
N PHE A 35 7.34 28.41 -14.80
CA PHE A 35 6.70 28.24 -13.50
C PHE A 35 5.19 28.09 -13.64
N LEU A 36 4.56 28.90 -14.48
CA LEU A 36 3.12 28.80 -14.76
C LEU A 36 2.76 27.43 -15.32
N LEU A 37 3.49 26.92 -16.33
CA LEU A 37 3.25 25.58 -16.87
C LEU A 37 3.41 24.48 -15.81
N LYS A 38 4.43 24.58 -14.95
CA LYS A 38 4.61 23.65 -13.84
C LYS A 38 3.41 23.71 -12.88
N ALA A 39 3.01 24.91 -12.46
CA ALA A 39 1.91 25.12 -11.54
C ALA A 39 0.58 24.60 -12.11
N MET A 40 0.28 24.89 -13.37
CA MET A 40 -0.92 24.37 -14.06
C MET A 40 -0.93 22.85 -14.13
N ARG A 41 0.21 22.22 -14.46
CA ARG A 41 0.33 20.77 -14.50
C ARG A 41 0.13 20.14 -13.12
N ASP A 42 0.71 20.75 -12.09
CA ASP A 42 0.64 20.26 -10.72
C ASP A 42 -0.79 20.40 -10.16
N ASP A 43 -1.47 21.53 -10.45
CA ASP A 43 -2.88 21.75 -10.09
C ASP A 43 -3.83 20.78 -10.83
N LEU A 44 -3.69 20.62 -12.14
CA LEU A 44 -4.48 19.65 -12.91
C LEU A 44 -4.31 18.22 -12.36
N ARG A 45 -3.10 17.86 -11.94
CA ARG A 45 -2.81 16.56 -11.33
C ARG A 45 -3.58 16.37 -10.05
N GLU A 46 -3.57 17.36 -9.19
CA GLU A 46 -4.32 17.34 -7.94
C GLU A 46 -5.83 17.28 -8.18
N GLN A 47 -6.36 18.01 -9.17
CA GLN A 47 -7.77 17.91 -9.57
C GLN A 47 -8.14 16.50 -10.03
N VAL A 48 -7.33 15.87 -10.89
CA VAL A 48 -7.56 14.49 -11.33
C VAL A 48 -7.49 13.52 -10.16
N HIS A 49 -6.52 13.68 -9.26
CA HIS A 49 -6.39 12.83 -8.07
C HIS A 49 -7.61 12.95 -7.16
N ARG A 50 -8.10 14.17 -6.90
CA ARG A 50 -9.30 14.42 -6.08
C ARG A 50 -10.56 13.83 -6.73
N ALA A 51 -10.76 14.06 -8.02
CA ALA A 51 -11.90 13.51 -8.76
C ALA A 51 -11.86 11.97 -8.81
N GLY A 52 -10.67 11.39 -9.02
CA GLY A 52 -10.45 9.95 -9.00
C GLY A 52 -10.78 9.34 -7.64
N GLU A 53 -10.30 9.96 -6.55
CA GLU A 53 -10.59 9.53 -5.18
C GLU A 53 -12.09 9.56 -4.89
N ALA A 54 -12.78 10.67 -5.22
CA ALA A 54 -14.20 10.81 -5.01
C ALA A 54 -15.01 9.77 -5.80
N ARG A 55 -14.66 9.53 -7.08
CA ARG A 55 -15.31 8.50 -7.89
C ARG A 55 -15.08 7.11 -7.30
N PHE A 56 -13.87 6.81 -6.86
CA PHE A 56 -13.51 5.51 -6.27
C PHE A 56 -14.27 5.23 -4.97
N ARG A 57 -14.37 6.22 -4.07
CA ARG A 57 -15.18 6.13 -2.84
C ARG A 57 -16.64 5.85 -3.16
N LYS A 58 -17.21 6.58 -4.13
CA LYS A 58 -18.58 6.34 -4.59
C LYS A 58 -18.77 4.92 -5.15
N MET A 59 -17.80 4.41 -5.91
CA MET A 59 -17.86 3.03 -6.43
C MET A 59 -17.82 1.98 -5.31
N LEU A 60 -17.06 2.23 -4.23
CA LEU A 60 -17.05 1.37 -3.04
C LEU A 60 -18.40 1.40 -2.31
N GLU A 61 -18.99 2.59 -2.12
CA GLU A 61 -20.33 2.75 -1.52
C GLU A 61 -21.44 2.09 -2.34
N GLN A 62 -21.26 2.01 -3.65
CA GLN A 62 -22.19 1.38 -4.58
C GLN A 62 -21.91 -0.12 -4.81
N ASP A 63 -20.94 -0.70 -4.10
CA ASP A 63 -20.45 -2.08 -4.29
C ASP A 63 -19.99 -2.39 -5.75
N GLU A 64 -19.72 -1.37 -6.57
CA GLU A 64 -19.14 -1.52 -7.92
C GLU A 64 -17.67 -1.99 -7.86
N VAL A 65 -16.98 -1.64 -6.77
CA VAL A 65 -15.63 -2.11 -6.43
C VAL A 65 -15.71 -2.80 -5.08
N SER A 66 -15.10 -3.98 -4.96
CA SER A 66 -14.98 -4.68 -3.68
C SER A 66 -13.60 -5.33 -3.55
N PHE A 67 -13.07 -5.35 -2.33
CA PHE A 67 -11.82 -6.01 -1.97
C PHE A 67 -12.13 -7.37 -1.36
N ARG A 68 -12.01 -8.43 -2.16
CA ARG A 68 -12.26 -9.81 -1.68
C ARG A 68 -11.00 -10.64 -1.88
N LEU A 69 -10.62 -11.39 -0.84
CA LEU A 69 -9.71 -12.51 -1.04
C LEU A 69 -10.54 -13.65 -1.64
N VAL A 70 -10.51 -13.77 -2.97
CA VAL A 70 -11.22 -14.85 -3.65
C VAL A 70 -10.41 -16.12 -3.43
N ALA A 71 -10.83 -16.92 -2.47
CA ALA A 71 -10.28 -18.25 -2.28
C ALA A 71 -11.44 -19.26 -2.15
N SER A 72 -11.46 -20.18 -3.11
CA SER A 72 -12.35 -21.33 -3.28
C SER A 72 -13.74 -21.07 -3.88
N GLY A 73 -13.96 -21.68 -5.05
CA GLY A 73 -15.23 -21.76 -5.78
C GLY A 73 -15.04 -21.77 -7.31
N ASP A 74 -14.04 -21.03 -7.80
CA ASP A 74 -13.71 -20.91 -9.22
C ASP A 74 -12.29 -21.43 -9.48
N ALA A 75 -12.18 -22.54 -10.22
CA ALA A 75 -10.90 -23.14 -10.57
C ALA A 75 -10.01 -22.21 -11.42
N ALA A 76 -10.60 -21.22 -12.11
CA ALA A 76 -9.84 -20.22 -12.87
C ALA A 76 -9.17 -19.15 -12.00
N LEU A 77 -9.56 -19.01 -10.73
CA LEU A 77 -9.02 -18.05 -9.78
C LEU A 77 -8.09 -18.68 -8.74
N ASN A 78 -7.98 -20.02 -8.75
CA ASN A 78 -6.99 -20.74 -7.98
C ASN A 78 -5.66 -20.70 -8.74
N TRP A 79 -4.90 -19.63 -8.55
CA TRP A 79 -3.52 -19.63 -9.01
C TRP A 79 -2.78 -20.79 -8.33
N GLU A 80 -2.29 -21.74 -9.13
CA GLU A 80 -1.51 -22.86 -8.64
C GLU A 80 -0.18 -22.33 -8.09
N LEU A 81 0.13 -22.70 -6.86
CA LEU A 81 1.39 -22.31 -6.24
C LEU A 81 2.53 -22.95 -7.04
N ALA A 82 3.48 -22.14 -7.50
CA ALA A 82 4.64 -22.64 -8.21
C ALA A 82 5.41 -23.66 -7.35
N GLU A 83 5.69 -24.84 -7.90
CA GLU A 83 6.43 -25.90 -7.21
C GLU A 83 7.91 -25.57 -7.04
N THR A 84 8.45 -24.78 -7.97
CA THR A 84 9.86 -24.37 -7.99
C THR A 84 9.99 -22.87 -8.15
N LEU A 85 11.10 -22.35 -7.65
CA LEU A 85 11.43 -20.95 -7.72
C LEU A 85 12.92 -20.76 -8.04
N GLU A 86 13.19 -19.90 -9.02
CA GLU A 86 14.54 -19.45 -9.35
C GLU A 86 14.89 -18.17 -8.58
N LEU A 87 16.08 -18.16 -7.98
CA LEU A 87 16.61 -17.03 -7.21
C LEU A 87 17.99 -16.66 -7.74
N ASP A 88 18.17 -15.41 -8.14
CA ASP A 88 19.47 -14.88 -8.55
C ASP A 88 20.34 -14.56 -7.33
N VAL A 89 21.16 -15.54 -6.94
CA VAL A 89 22.06 -15.47 -5.78
C VAL A 89 23.50 -15.80 -6.20
N THR A 90 24.45 -15.10 -5.61
CA THR A 90 25.89 -15.35 -5.74
C THR A 90 26.44 -16.00 -4.48
N ASP A 91 27.66 -16.52 -4.52
CA ASP A 91 28.32 -17.12 -3.35
C ASP A 91 28.58 -16.10 -2.22
N GLU A 92 28.61 -14.80 -2.56
CA GLU A 92 28.78 -13.72 -1.59
C GLU A 92 27.47 -13.34 -0.89
N ASP A 93 26.33 -13.76 -1.44
CA ASP A 93 25.01 -13.40 -0.92
C ASP A 93 24.71 -14.14 0.38
N ARG A 94 24.69 -13.38 1.47
CA ARG A 94 24.40 -13.92 2.80
C ARG A 94 22.90 -13.95 3.08
N PRO A 95 22.37 -15.05 3.64
CA PRO A 95 21.01 -15.07 4.11
C PRO A 95 20.82 -14.06 5.25
N LEU A 96 19.61 -13.54 5.35
CA LEU A 96 19.16 -12.76 6.48
C LEU A 96 18.91 -13.72 7.65
N LEU A 97 19.72 -13.59 8.69
CA LEU A 97 19.58 -14.32 9.94
C LEU A 97 18.92 -13.42 10.99
N ARG A 98 18.32 -14.03 12.00
CA ARG A 98 17.91 -13.34 13.23
C ARG A 98 19.11 -12.65 13.89
N GLN A 99 18.84 -11.73 14.81
CA GLN A 99 19.90 -11.02 15.57
C GLN A 99 20.82 -11.94 16.37
N ASN A 100 20.33 -13.11 16.78
CA ASN A 100 21.10 -14.15 17.49
C ASN A 100 21.88 -15.08 16.54
N GLY A 101 21.93 -14.79 15.23
CA GLY A 101 22.62 -15.59 14.22
C GLY A 101 21.88 -16.86 13.79
N GLN A 102 20.68 -17.12 14.31
CA GLN A 102 19.86 -18.26 13.88
C GLN A 102 19.07 -17.93 12.59
N PRO A 103 18.65 -18.94 11.82
CA PRO A 103 17.73 -18.73 10.69
C PRO A 103 16.42 -18.06 11.12
N LEU A 104 15.79 -17.32 10.19
CA LEU A 104 14.42 -16.84 10.37
C LEU A 104 13.47 -18.03 10.44
N GLU A 105 12.47 -17.97 11.32
CA GLU A 105 11.59 -19.14 11.58
C GLU A 105 10.15 -18.93 11.10
N ARG A 106 9.69 -17.68 10.99
CA ARG A 106 8.29 -17.33 10.69
C ARG A 106 8.12 -16.76 9.28
N HIS A 107 9.20 -16.52 8.55
CA HIS A 107 9.13 -16.12 7.15
C HIS A 107 8.56 -17.23 6.26
N LEU A 108 7.74 -16.86 5.27
CA LEU A 108 7.07 -17.79 4.34
C LEU A 108 7.81 -17.89 2.99
N PHE A 109 7.84 -19.10 2.43
CA PHE A 109 8.39 -19.52 1.13
C PHE A 109 9.92 -19.61 1.04
N GLU A 110 10.61 -18.48 0.92
CA GLU A 110 11.99 -18.43 0.41
C GLU A 110 12.98 -17.85 1.43
N LYS A 111 14.26 -18.24 1.33
CA LYS A 111 15.33 -17.57 2.08
C LYS A 111 15.41 -16.12 1.63
N ILE A 112 15.35 -15.21 2.60
CA ILE A 112 15.59 -13.79 2.36
C ILE A 112 17.09 -13.53 2.49
N TYR A 113 17.67 -12.80 1.55
CA TYR A 113 19.07 -12.42 1.53
C TYR A 113 19.27 -10.98 2.00
N GLN A 114 20.42 -10.69 2.60
CA GLN A 114 20.69 -9.36 3.17
C GLN A 114 20.67 -8.25 2.11
N LYS A 115 21.10 -8.54 0.88
CA LYS A 115 21.04 -7.57 -0.24
C LYS A 115 19.63 -7.16 -0.63
N GLN A 116 18.63 -7.97 -0.30
CA GLN A 116 17.25 -7.77 -0.74
C GLN A 116 16.50 -6.79 0.16
N VAL A 117 16.94 -6.57 1.40
CA VAL A 117 16.27 -5.70 2.38
C VAL A 117 17.10 -4.47 2.70
N ASN A 118 16.43 -3.33 2.86
CA ASN A 118 17.07 -2.12 3.41
C ASN A 118 17.14 -2.19 4.95
N GLY A 119 17.80 -1.22 5.59
CA GLY A 119 17.97 -1.20 7.05
C GLY A 119 16.65 -1.21 7.84
N LEU A 120 15.66 -0.42 7.41
CA LEU A 120 14.34 -0.36 8.05
C LEU A 120 13.55 -1.67 7.85
N GLU A 121 13.50 -2.17 6.62
CA GLU A 121 12.87 -3.45 6.30
C GLU A 121 13.48 -4.60 7.11
N LYS A 122 14.80 -4.60 7.29
CA LYS A 122 15.52 -5.59 8.10
C LYS A 122 15.10 -5.55 9.57
N GLU A 123 14.97 -4.37 10.15
CA GLU A 123 14.50 -4.24 11.54
C GLU A 123 13.05 -4.70 11.71
N VAL A 124 12.17 -4.36 10.76
CA VAL A 124 10.77 -4.80 10.76
C VAL A 124 10.67 -6.32 10.59
N ALA A 125 11.44 -6.91 9.67
CA ALA A 125 11.50 -8.36 9.47
C ALA A 125 11.93 -9.08 10.76
N TRP A 126 12.96 -8.60 11.45
CA TRP A 126 13.38 -9.17 12.73
C TRP A 126 12.32 -9.06 13.81
N TYR A 127 11.58 -7.94 13.86
CA TYR A 127 10.49 -7.76 14.80
C TYR A 127 9.36 -8.77 14.54
N LEU A 128 8.90 -8.88 13.28
CA LEU A 128 7.85 -9.81 12.88
C LEU A 128 8.25 -11.27 13.17
N ASP A 129 9.51 -11.62 12.94
CA ASP A 129 10.01 -12.98 13.16
C ASP A 129 10.16 -13.33 14.65
N GLY A 130 10.40 -12.32 15.50
CA GLY A 130 10.51 -12.46 16.95
C GLY A 130 9.17 -12.40 17.70
N GLU A 131 8.15 -11.80 17.10
CA GLU A 131 6.85 -11.58 17.74
C GLU A 131 6.04 -12.89 17.85
N LYS A 132 5.53 -13.18 19.05
CA LYS A 132 4.80 -14.42 19.33
C LYS A 132 3.45 -14.45 18.64
N ALA A 133 2.80 -13.30 18.53
CA ALA A 133 1.49 -13.15 17.90
C ALA A 133 1.53 -13.37 16.37
N VAL A 134 2.68 -13.15 15.73
CA VAL A 134 2.84 -13.35 14.28
C VAL A 134 2.98 -14.83 13.99
N ARG A 135 2.03 -15.47 13.30
CA ARG A 135 2.14 -16.88 12.89
C ARG A 135 3.16 -17.06 11.77
N TRP A 136 3.09 -16.18 10.77
CA TRP A 136 4.04 -16.12 9.67
C TRP A 136 4.05 -14.72 9.05
N TRP A 137 5.10 -14.39 8.31
CA TRP A 137 5.19 -13.16 7.53
C TRP A 137 5.82 -13.41 6.17
N HIS A 138 5.52 -12.56 5.20
CA HIS A 138 6.01 -12.65 3.84
C HIS A 138 6.40 -11.26 3.33
N ARG A 139 7.51 -11.16 2.60
CA ARG A 139 7.96 -9.92 1.96
C ARG A 139 7.40 -9.85 0.54
N ILE A 140 6.54 -8.87 0.28
CA ILE A 140 5.82 -8.72 -1.00
C ILE A 140 6.65 -7.94 -2.03
N ALA A 141 7.23 -6.80 -1.64
CA ALA A 141 7.86 -5.85 -2.56
C ALA A 141 9.00 -6.42 -3.41
N ALA A 142 9.61 -7.53 -2.97
CA ALA A 142 10.68 -8.22 -3.70
C ALA A 142 10.22 -8.78 -5.06
N ARG A 143 8.98 -9.29 -5.09
CA ARG A 143 8.47 -10.10 -6.20
C ARG A 143 7.42 -9.36 -7.02
N GLN A 144 6.75 -8.38 -6.42
CA GLN A 144 5.63 -7.66 -7.03
C GLN A 144 4.46 -8.60 -7.44
N ASP A 145 4.33 -9.75 -6.78
CA ASP A 145 3.29 -10.75 -7.07
C ASP A 145 1.90 -10.29 -6.60
N TRP A 146 1.86 -9.52 -5.50
CA TRP A 146 0.62 -8.96 -4.96
C TRP A 146 0.72 -7.45 -4.79
N HIS A 147 -0.39 -6.76 -5.06
CA HIS A 147 -0.47 -5.30 -4.99
C HIS A 147 -1.88 -4.84 -4.64
N LEU A 148 -1.95 -3.60 -4.17
CA LEU A 148 -3.17 -2.86 -3.98
C LEU A 148 -3.38 -1.91 -5.15
N GLN A 149 -4.62 -1.89 -5.66
CA GLN A 149 -5.06 -0.95 -6.67
C GLN A 149 -6.02 0.05 -6.04
N GLY A 150 -5.64 1.32 -6.07
CA GLY A 150 -6.50 2.44 -5.69
C GLY A 150 -6.96 3.24 -6.91
N TRP A 151 -7.24 4.53 -6.71
CA TRP A 151 -7.70 5.44 -7.76
C TRP A 151 -6.59 6.07 -8.60
N GLN A 152 -5.32 5.88 -8.23
CA GLN A 152 -4.20 6.26 -9.09
C GLN A 152 -3.75 5.11 -9.99
N ARG A 153 -3.14 5.46 -11.14
CA ARG A 153 -2.68 4.49 -12.14
C ARG A 153 -1.62 3.53 -11.61
N ASN A 154 -0.75 4.00 -10.71
CA ASN A 154 0.33 3.19 -10.18
C ASN A 154 -0.19 2.25 -9.10
N LYS A 155 0.24 0.99 -9.18
CA LYS A 155 -0.02 -0.03 -8.18
C LYS A 155 0.79 0.26 -6.91
N VAL A 156 0.21 -0.07 -5.76
CA VAL A 156 0.91 0.00 -4.49
C VAL A 156 1.36 -1.41 -4.13
N TYR A 157 2.66 -1.59 -3.94
CA TYR A 157 3.26 -2.86 -3.53
C TYR A 157 3.73 -2.70 -2.09
N PRO A 158 2.96 -3.21 -1.10
CA PRO A 158 3.37 -3.16 0.29
C PRO A 158 4.66 -3.94 0.52
N ASP A 159 5.38 -3.64 1.58
CA ASP A 159 6.63 -4.33 1.89
C ASP A 159 6.37 -5.72 2.51
N PHE A 160 5.42 -5.82 3.45
CA PHE A 160 5.15 -7.06 4.19
C PHE A 160 3.67 -7.41 4.30
N LEU A 161 3.40 -8.72 4.35
CA LEU A 161 2.15 -9.31 4.79
C LEU A 161 2.44 -10.21 5.98
N ALA A 162 1.79 -9.97 7.11
CA ALA A 162 1.89 -10.80 8.30
C ALA A 162 0.54 -11.43 8.64
N CYS A 163 0.56 -12.71 9.00
CA CYS A 163 -0.58 -13.40 9.59
C CYS A 163 -0.42 -13.37 11.11
N VAL A 164 -1.41 -12.80 11.79
CA VAL A 164 -1.44 -12.61 13.23
C VAL A 164 -2.48 -13.56 13.80
N GLN A 165 -2.09 -14.33 14.80
CA GLN A 165 -2.99 -15.26 15.48
C GLN A 165 -3.66 -14.56 16.67
N GLU A 166 -4.99 -14.55 16.70
CA GLU A 166 -5.70 -14.09 17.88
C GLU A 166 -5.69 -15.15 18.99
N THR A 167 -5.63 -14.67 20.24
CA THR A 167 -5.60 -15.57 21.40
C THR A 167 -6.99 -16.13 21.66
N GLY A 168 -7.17 -17.44 21.44
CA GLY A 168 -8.25 -18.21 22.04
C GLY A 168 -9.42 -18.64 21.14
N GLN A 169 -9.42 -18.33 19.84
CA GLN A 169 -10.51 -18.75 18.94
C GLN A 169 -10.06 -19.28 17.57
N GLY A 170 -8.76 -19.46 17.31
CA GLY A 170 -8.28 -19.89 15.98
C GLY A 170 -8.46 -18.85 14.86
N LYS A 171 -9.07 -17.70 15.17
CA LYS A 171 -9.16 -16.54 14.29
C LYS A 171 -7.78 -16.02 13.94
N VAL A 172 -7.62 -15.68 12.68
CA VAL A 172 -6.40 -15.08 12.14
C VAL A 172 -6.74 -13.74 11.51
N ARG A 173 -5.84 -12.78 11.71
CA ARG A 173 -5.88 -11.45 11.10
C ARG A 173 -4.69 -11.32 10.16
N PHE A 174 -4.84 -10.56 9.09
CA PHE A 174 -3.73 -10.17 8.24
C PHE A 174 -3.34 -8.72 8.48
N ALA A 175 -2.05 -8.45 8.53
CA ALA A 175 -1.47 -7.11 8.60
C ALA A 175 -0.66 -6.86 7.33
N VAL A 176 -1.07 -5.86 6.55
CA VAL A 176 -0.36 -5.37 5.37
C VAL A 176 0.42 -4.13 5.76
N LEU A 177 1.75 -4.19 5.62
CA LEU A 177 2.67 -3.20 6.16
C LEU A 177 3.47 -2.55 5.03
N GLU A 178 3.49 -1.22 5.02
CA GLU A 178 4.34 -0.40 4.16
C GLU A 178 5.35 0.35 5.02
N THR A 179 6.64 0.20 4.73
CA THR A 179 7.73 0.89 5.41
C THR A 179 8.29 2.00 4.54
N LYS A 180 8.56 3.17 5.14
CA LYS A 180 9.12 4.31 4.42
C LYS A 180 10.17 5.04 5.25
N GLY A 181 11.30 5.32 4.62
CA GLY A 181 12.36 6.16 5.18
C GLY A 181 11.87 7.59 5.41
N LEU A 182 12.37 8.25 6.45
CA LEU A 182 11.84 9.55 6.87
C LEU A 182 11.97 10.65 5.79
N HIS A 183 13.00 10.55 4.96
CA HIS A 183 13.25 11.47 3.85
C HIS A 183 12.17 11.47 2.74
N LEU A 184 11.31 10.45 2.70
CA LEU A 184 10.19 10.35 1.75
C LEU A 184 8.88 10.89 2.33
N LYS A 185 8.85 11.24 3.63
CA LYS A 185 7.65 11.73 4.29
C LYS A 185 7.13 12.99 3.60
N GLY A 186 5.82 13.04 3.36
CA GLY A 186 5.14 14.22 2.81
C GLY A 186 5.29 14.39 1.30
N ASN A 187 5.92 13.44 0.59
CA ASN A 187 5.82 13.41 -0.86
C ASN A 187 4.41 12.94 -1.32
N ASP A 188 4.05 13.28 -2.56
CA ASP A 188 2.74 12.96 -3.13
C ASP A 188 2.41 11.45 -3.06
N ASP A 189 3.41 10.57 -3.22
CA ASP A 189 3.26 9.12 -3.18
C ASP A 189 2.91 8.61 -1.78
N THR A 190 3.63 9.07 -0.76
CA THR A 190 3.40 8.69 0.65
C THR A 190 2.02 9.17 1.09
N GLY A 191 1.67 10.41 0.78
CA GLY A 191 0.34 10.95 1.10
C GLY A 191 -0.79 10.19 0.40
N TYR A 192 -0.57 9.71 -0.83
CA TYR A 192 -1.53 8.84 -1.52
C TYR A 192 -1.68 7.49 -0.83
N LYS A 193 -0.57 6.81 -0.50
CA LYS A 193 -0.58 5.50 0.16
C LYS A 193 -1.26 5.57 1.53
N GLU A 194 -1.00 6.62 2.31
CA GLU A 194 -1.66 6.88 3.59
C GLU A 194 -3.19 6.93 3.41
N ARG A 195 -3.70 7.77 2.48
CA ARG A 195 -5.14 7.88 2.22
C ARG A 195 -5.76 6.57 1.71
N LEU A 196 -5.03 5.83 0.87
CA LEU A 196 -5.50 4.53 0.39
C LEU A 196 -5.61 3.54 1.54
N PHE A 197 -4.58 3.42 2.39
CA PHE A 197 -4.57 2.47 3.50
C PHE A 197 -5.67 2.79 4.53
N GLU A 198 -5.86 4.08 4.86
CA GLU A 198 -6.95 4.52 5.73
C GLU A 198 -8.34 4.21 5.14
N LEU A 199 -8.51 4.39 3.82
CA LEU A 199 -9.76 4.04 3.15
C LEU A 199 -10.03 2.54 3.23
N LEU A 200 -9.02 1.71 2.93
CA LEU A 200 -9.16 0.26 2.99
C LEU A 200 -9.49 -0.21 4.40
N GLU A 201 -8.75 0.26 5.42
CA GLU A 201 -9.02 -0.08 6.82
C GLU A 201 -10.47 0.26 7.21
N LYS A 202 -10.96 1.45 6.85
CA LYS A 202 -12.36 1.85 7.11
C LYS A 202 -13.38 0.95 6.42
N VAL A 203 -13.13 0.56 5.17
CA VAL A 203 -14.03 -0.32 4.42
C VAL A 203 -14.09 -1.71 5.05
N PHE A 204 -12.95 -2.25 5.50
CA PHE A 204 -12.91 -3.53 6.22
C PHE A 204 -13.56 -3.46 7.61
N ASP A 205 -13.34 -2.38 8.36
CA ASP A 205 -13.91 -2.19 9.71
C ASP A 205 -15.42 -1.97 9.71
N ALA A 206 -15.94 -1.26 8.69
CA ALA A 206 -17.35 -0.92 8.62
C ALA A 206 -18.26 -2.12 8.32
N GLY A 207 -17.70 -3.30 8.02
CA GLY A 207 -18.47 -4.49 7.68
C GLY A 207 -19.40 -4.26 6.48
N VAL A 208 -19.14 -3.23 5.65
CA VAL A 208 -19.77 -3.09 4.34
C VAL A 208 -19.53 -4.43 3.65
N ASN A 209 -20.54 -4.95 2.95
CA ASN A 209 -20.59 -6.32 2.40
C ASN A 209 -19.62 -6.51 1.21
N VAL A 210 -18.41 -6.01 1.38
CA VAL A 210 -17.19 -6.17 0.61
C VAL A 210 -16.63 -7.56 0.93
N GLY A 211 -17.40 -8.57 0.53
CA GLY A 211 -16.99 -9.97 0.54
C GLY A 211 -17.16 -10.69 1.86
N GLU A 212 -18.17 -11.56 1.90
CA GLU A 212 -18.02 -12.81 2.62
C GLU A 212 -16.68 -13.46 2.23
N LEU A 213 -15.76 -13.52 3.18
CA LEU A 213 -14.67 -14.47 3.13
C LEU A 213 -15.24 -15.86 3.48
N LYS A 214 -15.92 -16.51 2.53
CA LYS A 214 -16.18 -17.94 2.60
C LYS A 214 -14.98 -18.73 2.09
N LEU A 215 -13.83 -18.51 2.71
CA LEU A 215 -12.94 -19.63 2.95
C LEU A 215 -13.70 -20.54 3.91
N GLY A 216 -13.60 -21.86 3.82
CA GLY A 216 -14.15 -22.78 4.84
C GLY A 216 -13.50 -22.64 6.24
N VAL A 217 -13.03 -21.44 6.59
CA VAL A 217 -12.35 -21.03 7.80
C VAL A 217 -12.85 -19.62 8.12
N GLU A 218 -13.45 -19.46 9.29
CA GLU A 218 -14.15 -18.29 9.86
C GLU A 218 -13.59 -16.89 9.50
N GLU A 219 -14.46 -15.88 9.62
CA GLU A 219 -14.22 -14.43 9.48
C GLU A 219 -12.77 -14.00 9.75
N LYS A 220 -12.03 -13.64 8.70
CA LYS A 220 -10.68 -13.06 8.82
C LYS A 220 -10.73 -11.57 8.57
N GLU A 221 -9.96 -10.84 9.37
CA GLU A 221 -9.84 -9.39 9.32
C GLU A 221 -8.52 -8.98 8.65
N ILE A 222 -8.50 -7.86 7.92
CA ILE A 222 -7.28 -7.31 7.31
C ILE A 222 -7.05 -5.89 7.83
N ARG A 223 -5.83 -5.61 8.28
CA ARG A 223 -5.35 -4.28 8.71
C ARG A 223 -4.26 -3.78 7.78
N PHE A 224 -4.28 -2.48 7.49
CA PHE A 224 -3.29 -1.80 6.65
C PHE A 224 -2.56 -0.76 7.49
N GLU A 225 -1.24 -0.78 7.50
CA GLU A 225 -0.45 0.19 8.27
C GLU A 225 0.75 0.70 7.46
N LEU A 226 0.84 2.03 7.34
CA LEU A 226 2.01 2.71 6.79
C LEU A 226 2.88 3.22 7.95
N MET A 227 4.14 2.79 7.97
CA MET A 227 5.09 2.98 9.06
C MET A 227 6.30 3.79 8.58
N LEU A 228 6.61 4.85 9.32
CA LEU A 228 7.80 5.66 9.06
C LEU A 228 8.96 5.20 9.94
N GLU A 229 10.18 5.39 9.45
CA GLU A 229 11.42 5.01 10.13
C GLU A 229 11.49 5.47 11.61
N ASN A 230 10.94 6.64 11.93
CA ASN A 230 11.01 7.20 13.28
C ASN A 230 9.90 6.72 14.24
N ASN A 231 8.86 6.02 13.75
CA ASN A 231 7.71 5.63 14.57
C ASN A 231 7.20 4.20 14.30
N TRP A 232 7.89 3.42 13.47
CA TRP A 232 7.42 2.10 13.08
C TRP A 232 7.23 1.16 14.27
N ARG A 233 8.07 1.24 15.31
CA ARG A 233 7.96 0.39 16.53
C ARG A 233 6.69 0.62 17.34
N GLU A 234 6.15 1.83 17.30
CA GLU A 234 4.88 2.18 17.94
C GLU A 234 3.72 1.75 17.04
N LYS A 235 3.79 2.08 15.75
CA LYS A 235 2.73 1.78 14.78
C LYS A 235 2.53 0.30 14.56
N ILE A 236 3.58 -0.51 14.52
CA ILE A 236 3.51 -1.95 14.24
C ILE A 236 2.72 -2.71 15.33
N GLN A 237 2.62 -2.16 16.54
CA GLN A 237 1.86 -2.79 17.61
C GLN A 237 0.36 -2.79 17.32
N ARG A 238 -0.16 -1.76 16.65
CA ARG A 238 -1.60 -1.65 16.36
C ARG A 238 -2.13 -2.80 15.48
N PRO A 239 -1.56 -3.10 14.30
CA PRO A 239 -2.03 -4.20 13.47
C PRO A 239 -1.70 -5.58 14.08
N LEU A 240 -0.71 -5.68 14.97
CA LEU A 240 -0.32 -6.92 15.65
C LEU A 240 -1.01 -7.13 17.01
N ALA A 241 -1.72 -6.12 17.51
CA ALA A 241 -2.36 -6.17 18.82
C ALA A 241 -3.42 -7.27 18.85
N VAL A 242 -3.28 -8.20 19.79
CA VAL A 242 -4.27 -9.24 20.02
C VAL A 242 -5.41 -8.64 20.84
N CYS A 243 -6.64 -8.73 20.33
CA CYS A 243 -7.80 -8.19 21.03
C CYS A 243 -7.97 -8.90 22.38
N PRO A 244 -7.98 -8.19 23.53
CA PRO A 244 -8.21 -8.82 24.82
C PRO A 244 -9.65 -9.35 24.85
N ARG A 245 -9.83 -10.58 25.37
CA ARG A 245 -11.13 -11.24 25.54
C ARG A 245 -12.20 -10.24 25.98
N ARG A 246 -13.22 -9.99 25.15
CA ARG A 246 -14.48 -9.43 25.66
C ARG A 246 -15.00 -10.43 26.68
N ARG A 247 -14.91 -10.09 27.97
CA ARG A 247 -15.55 -10.87 29.03
C ARG A 247 -17.06 -10.81 28.75
N SER A 248 -17.62 -11.97 28.44
CA SER A 248 -19.06 -12.27 28.47
C SER A 248 -19.64 -11.94 29.83
#